data_AF-A0A4R2KM46-F1
#
_entry.id   AF-A0A4R2KM46-F1
#
_cell.length_a   1.000
_cell.length_b   1.000
_cell.length_c   1.000
_cell.angle_alpha   90.00
_cell.angle_beta   90.00
_cell.angle_gamma   90.00
#
_symmetry.space_group_name_H-M   'P 1'
#
loop_
_entity.id
_entity.type
_entity.pdbx_description
1 polymer ?
#
loop_
_entity_poly.entity_id
_entity_poly.type
_entity_poly.pdbx_seq_one_letter_code
_entity_poly.pdbx_strand_id
1 'polypeptide(L)'
;MHAGIIRRLRTHQARRGIPLPVLALVVALGILPLLLVGLRVLAFAGSGGPALGMAGDWLNQHLSLLWIPAADRTAILHVVQLPLAALMVAVTRLSLGIRVLGFRAILIAIGMGEIGILPSLLLIAIIAGSVVLVRPLMRRSSMPLYARVSSILSIVAATMVGGLLLGSTFDVPMLSSFAFFPVVILAMLAESIADTVARESTAMAAWRTATTILLALLIAVISAWPPLRQLTLACPELILTQLVLVILVSEFMDWRLLENFRPGQNSPQPSTGLHIAVVRNRWSNAVLRHTGSTAPKRYRLRSVQALVDELRARGHTVVVLEADARLFSRLKDVFPREALGEIPEALVINCAGGAQGKGRLCQVPTLCEMIGVPYTGPDPLAMAVISDQLLMSQTLAAQGLRTLPCREPVYAKDHDPGHDPGELPGPRLVMHRFQTDREPILARSAPAITRAMTRVRNAGDLPLIAAVPAGRRLRVVVIRGANAGSPPQVLPPIESHPGKRGYPPAQLDHAQHSALADAAQRAFVALRCGDLARMELWLTPEGEVGIISVRAIDLLSPRGEVAVSAREAGISYPALIQRLLDSHMTPARHAPAIGHAPLTVFEPARGTL
;
A
#
# COMPACT_ATOMS: atom_id res chain seq x y z
N MET A 1 -10.17 29.65 2.93
CA MET A 1 -9.45 28.89 1.88
C MET A 1 -7.93 29.17 1.86
N HIS A 2 -7.47 30.43 1.88
CA HIS A 2 -6.04 30.76 1.80
C HIS A 2 -5.15 30.26 2.96
N ALA A 3 -5.60 30.34 4.21
CA ALA A 3 -4.79 29.92 5.37
C ALA A 3 -4.51 28.39 5.39
N GLY A 4 -5.45 27.58 4.92
CA GLY A 4 -5.28 26.12 4.81
C GLY A 4 -4.33 25.70 3.69
N ILE A 5 -4.27 26.47 2.60
CA ILE A 5 -3.36 26.24 1.47
C ILE A 5 -1.92 26.59 1.88
N ILE A 6 -1.71 27.72 2.56
CA ILE A 6 -0.38 28.15 3.04
C ILE A 6 0.17 27.19 4.11
N ARG A 7 -0.68 26.68 5.01
CA ARG A 7 -0.27 25.67 6.00
C ARG A 7 0.12 24.34 5.35
N ARG A 8 -0.58 23.90 4.29
CA ARG A 8 -0.25 22.68 3.52
C ARG A 8 1.04 22.81 2.70
N LEU A 9 1.32 24.01 2.17
CA LEU A 9 2.58 24.32 1.47
C LEU A 9 3.78 24.23 2.43
N ARG A 10 3.63 24.61 3.71
CA ARG A 10 4.69 24.47 4.72
C ARG A 10 4.97 23.04 5.19
N THR A 11 3.99 22.15 5.11
CA THR A 11 4.10 20.75 5.60
C THR A 11 4.50 19.74 4.52
N HIS A 12 4.68 20.17 3.27
CA HIS A 12 4.95 19.27 2.15
C HIS A 12 6.42 18.84 2.10
N GLN A 13 6.71 17.62 2.56
CA GLN A 13 8.02 16.98 2.37
C GLN A 13 8.03 16.10 1.11
N ALA A 14 9.08 16.26 0.30
CA ALA A 14 9.33 15.53 -0.94
C ALA A 14 9.16 14.02 -0.79
N ARG A 15 8.51 13.39 -1.77
CA ARG A 15 8.29 11.94 -1.78
C ARG A 15 9.56 11.23 -2.23
N ARG A 16 10.47 11.02 -1.28
CA ARG A 16 11.84 10.51 -1.38
C ARG A 16 12.83 11.68 -1.41
N GLY A 17 13.97 11.48 -0.76
CA GLY A 17 15.13 12.32 -0.98
C GLY A 17 15.90 11.66 -2.09
N ILE A 18 15.72 12.09 -3.34
CA ILE A 18 16.73 11.82 -4.36
C ILE A 18 18.05 12.33 -3.76
N PRO A 19 19.10 11.48 -3.61
CA PRO A 19 20.35 11.93 -3.04
C PRO A 19 20.87 13.12 -3.85
N LEU A 20 21.39 14.14 -3.17
CA LEU A 20 21.85 15.40 -3.77
C LEU A 20 22.63 15.24 -5.09
N PRO A 21 23.58 14.28 -5.25
CA PRO A 21 24.27 14.09 -6.53
C PRO A 21 23.36 13.63 -7.67
N VAL A 22 22.36 12.78 -7.39
CA VAL A 22 21.40 12.32 -8.39
C VAL A 22 20.43 13.44 -8.74
N LEU A 23 20.03 14.27 -7.77
CA LEU A 23 19.20 15.44 -8.04
C LEU A 23 19.94 16.46 -8.92
N ALA A 24 21.21 16.73 -8.61
CA ALA A 24 22.06 17.59 -9.42
C ALA A 24 22.22 17.06 -10.85
N LEU A 25 22.41 15.75 -11.01
CA LEU A 25 22.48 15.10 -12.32
C LEU A 25 21.16 15.23 -13.10
N VAL A 26 20.02 14.99 -12.46
CA VAL A 26 18.69 15.11 -13.09
C VAL A 26 18.40 16.55 -13.51
N VAL A 27 18.75 17.53 -12.67
CA VAL A 27 18.59 18.96 -12.98
C VAL A 27 19.53 19.37 -14.12
N ALA A 28 20.80 18.94 -14.08
CA ALA A 28 21.75 19.20 -15.16
C ALA A 28 21.27 18.63 -16.50
N LEU A 29 20.72 17.41 -16.48
CA LEU A 29 20.13 16.77 -17.66
C LEU A 29 18.92 17.55 -18.21
N GLY A 30 18.13 18.19 -17.34
CA GLY A 30 16.99 19.02 -17.76
C GLY A 30 17.37 20.40 -18.29
N ILE A 31 18.46 20.98 -17.79
CA ILE A 31 18.98 22.30 -18.21
C ILE A 31 19.75 22.20 -19.53
N LEU A 32 20.44 21.08 -19.79
CA LEU A 32 21.26 20.90 -20.98
C LEU A 32 20.50 21.20 -22.31
N PRO A 33 19.29 20.67 -22.57
CA PRO A 33 18.53 21.03 -23.78
C PRO A 33 18.15 22.51 -23.84
N LEU A 34 17.87 23.17 -22.70
CA LEU A 34 17.57 24.60 -22.67
C LEU A 34 18.80 25.45 -23.07
N LEU A 35 20.00 25.02 -22.67
CA LEU A 35 21.25 25.64 -23.11
C LEU A 35 21.47 25.46 -24.62
N LEU A 36 21.18 24.27 -25.16
CA LEU A 36 21.26 24.00 -26.61
C LEU A 36 20.29 24.88 -27.39
N VAL A 37 19.05 25.06 -26.91
CA VAL A 37 18.09 26.00 -27.51
C VAL A 37 18.61 27.44 -27.46
N GLY A 38 19.22 27.86 -26.35
CA GLY A 38 19.84 29.18 -26.22
C GLY A 38 20.94 29.42 -27.25
N LEU A 39 21.80 28.43 -27.51
CA LEU A 39 22.84 28.49 -28.55
C LEU A 39 22.25 28.65 -29.96
N ARG A 40 21.16 27.94 -30.25
CA ARG A 40 20.46 28.07 -31.54
C ARG A 40 19.85 29.45 -31.74
N VAL A 41 19.24 30.01 -30.70
CA VAL A 41 18.66 31.37 -30.73
C VAL A 41 19.75 32.42 -30.93
N LEU A 42 20.91 32.27 -30.28
CA LEU A 42 22.05 33.16 -30.45
C LEU A 42 22.66 33.11 -31.85
N ALA A 43 22.72 31.93 -32.48
CA ALA A 43 23.14 31.79 -33.87
C ALA A 43 22.14 32.49 -34.82
N PHE A 44 20.83 32.33 -34.59
CA PHE A 44 19.79 32.97 -35.40
C PHE A 44 19.76 34.51 -35.25
N ALA A 45 20.10 35.02 -34.06
CA ALA A 45 20.15 36.46 -33.77
C ALA A 45 21.45 37.13 -34.22
N GLY A 46 22.46 36.37 -34.66
CA GLY A 46 23.77 36.90 -35.06
C GLY A 46 24.57 37.56 -33.93
N SER A 47 24.17 37.36 -32.67
CA SER A 47 24.68 38.08 -31.50
C SER A 47 25.69 37.27 -30.66
N GLY A 48 26.04 36.06 -31.10
CA GLY A 48 27.05 35.21 -30.47
C GLY A 48 28.43 35.35 -31.13
N GLY A 49 29.50 35.22 -30.36
CA GLY A 49 30.86 35.13 -30.92
C GLY A 49 31.00 33.97 -31.93
N PRO A 50 32.03 33.98 -32.81
CA PRO A 50 32.11 33.10 -33.98
C PRO A 50 31.99 31.60 -33.64
N ALA A 51 32.58 31.16 -32.53
CA ALA A 51 32.49 29.77 -32.08
C ALA A 51 31.07 29.35 -31.63
N LEU A 52 30.32 30.25 -30.98
CA LEU A 52 28.95 29.97 -30.49
C LEU A 52 27.95 29.98 -31.65
N GLY A 53 28.14 30.86 -32.64
CA GLY A 53 27.34 30.87 -33.87
C GLY A 53 27.50 29.58 -34.67
N MET A 54 28.74 29.14 -34.91
CA MET A 54 29.03 27.88 -35.62
C MET A 54 28.40 26.66 -34.93
N ALA A 55 28.43 26.61 -33.60
CA ALA A 55 27.81 25.53 -32.83
C ALA A 55 26.28 25.53 -32.97
N GLY A 56 25.63 26.71 -32.91
CA GLY A 56 24.19 26.84 -33.11
C GLY A 56 23.74 26.49 -34.53
N ASP A 57 24.51 26.89 -35.55
CA ASP A 57 24.23 26.54 -36.95
C ASP A 57 24.35 25.04 -37.21
N TRP A 58 25.37 24.40 -36.64
CA TRP A 58 25.53 22.94 -36.73
C TRP A 58 24.33 22.21 -36.12
N LEU A 59 23.83 22.67 -34.96
CA LEU A 59 22.65 22.12 -34.29
C LEU A 59 21.37 22.31 -35.13
N ASN A 60 21.19 23.47 -35.75
CA ASN A 60 20.04 23.74 -36.61
C ASN A 60 20.03 22.84 -37.86
N GLN A 61 21.21 22.52 -38.41
CA GLN A 61 21.35 21.65 -39.58
C GLN A 61 21.17 20.17 -39.27
N HIS A 62 21.71 19.68 -38.15
CA HIS A 62 21.74 18.24 -37.84
C HIS A 62 20.64 17.78 -36.88
N LEU A 63 20.11 18.68 -36.05
CA LEU A 63 19.22 18.35 -34.94
C LEU A 63 17.93 19.19 -35.01
N SER A 64 17.34 19.29 -36.19
CA SER A 64 16.00 19.85 -36.42
C SER A 64 15.12 18.84 -37.14
N LEU A 65 13.80 18.94 -36.96
CA LEU A 65 12.79 18.12 -37.63
C LEU A 65 12.03 18.91 -38.72
N LEU A 66 12.57 20.07 -39.10
CA LEU A 66 11.96 20.96 -40.10
C LEU A 66 12.04 20.40 -41.53
N TRP A 67 12.96 19.48 -41.79
CA TRP A 67 13.15 18.81 -43.09
C TRP A 67 12.04 17.80 -43.43
N ILE A 68 11.19 17.43 -42.46
CA ILE A 68 10.13 16.44 -42.66
C ILE A 68 9.03 16.98 -43.60
N PRO A 69 8.54 16.18 -44.57
CA PRO A 69 7.43 16.54 -45.45
C PRO A 69 6.15 16.89 -44.70
N ALA A 70 5.35 17.81 -45.24
CA ALA A 70 4.12 18.29 -44.57
C ALA A 70 3.11 17.18 -44.24
N ALA A 71 3.09 16.09 -45.02
CA ALA A 71 2.22 14.94 -44.80
C ALA A 71 2.51 14.20 -43.48
N ASP A 72 3.78 14.06 -43.09
CA ASP A 72 4.20 13.26 -41.91
C ASP A 72 4.38 14.11 -40.65
N ARG A 73 4.41 15.44 -40.78
CA ARG A 73 4.64 16.38 -39.66
C ARG A 73 3.63 16.18 -38.52
N THR A 74 2.37 15.88 -38.83
CA THR A 74 1.32 15.73 -37.82
C THR A 74 1.56 14.50 -36.94
N ALA A 75 1.90 13.36 -37.54
CA ALA A 75 2.19 12.13 -36.80
C ALA A 75 3.43 12.29 -35.89
N ILE A 76 4.48 12.92 -36.40
CA ILE A 76 5.72 13.14 -35.65
C ILE A 76 5.50 14.13 -34.51
N LEU A 77 4.71 15.19 -34.73
CA LEU A 77 4.32 16.12 -33.68
C LEU A 77 3.59 15.41 -32.53
N HIS A 78 2.67 14.47 -32.81
CA HIS A 78 1.99 13.71 -31.77
C HIS A 78 2.98 12.87 -30.92
N VAL A 79 3.98 12.27 -31.54
CA VAL A 79 5.01 11.47 -30.84
C VAL A 79 5.90 12.38 -29.96
N VAL A 80 6.39 13.48 -30.53
CA VAL A 80 7.31 14.40 -29.83
C VAL A 80 6.60 15.18 -28.71
N GLN A 81 5.29 15.47 -28.84
CA GLN A 81 4.49 16.15 -27.82
C GLN A 81 3.92 15.21 -26.74
N LEU A 82 4.11 13.89 -26.86
CA LEU A 82 3.64 12.91 -25.88
C LEU A 82 4.15 13.19 -24.43
N PRO A 83 5.43 13.55 -24.20
CA PRO A 83 5.93 13.86 -22.86
C PRO A 83 5.30 15.13 -22.29
N LEU A 84 4.99 16.12 -23.12
CA LEU A 84 4.27 17.32 -22.71
C LEU A 84 2.84 16.98 -22.25
N ALA A 85 2.13 16.14 -23.00
CA ALA A 85 0.82 15.66 -22.58
C ALA A 85 0.89 14.86 -21.26
N ALA A 86 1.92 14.03 -21.10
CA ALA A 86 2.18 13.29 -19.86
C ALA A 86 2.48 14.22 -18.67
N LEU A 87 3.22 15.31 -18.89
CA LEU A 87 3.46 16.36 -17.90
C LEU A 87 2.17 17.02 -17.45
N MET A 88 1.29 17.39 -18.38
CA MET A 88 -0.02 17.98 -18.05
C MET A 88 -0.88 17.02 -17.22
N VAL A 89 -0.88 15.73 -17.55
CA VAL A 89 -1.54 14.68 -16.75
C VAL A 89 -0.93 14.59 -15.35
N ALA A 90 0.42 14.61 -15.25
CA ALA A 90 1.11 14.54 -13.97
C ALA A 90 0.77 15.74 -13.07
N VAL A 91 0.80 16.96 -13.60
CA VAL A 91 0.43 18.19 -12.89
C VAL A 91 -1.04 18.14 -12.45
N THR A 92 -1.96 17.74 -13.33
CA THR A 92 -3.39 17.66 -13.00
C THR A 92 -3.66 16.63 -11.90
N ARG A 93 -2.97 15.50 -11.94
CA ARG A 93 -3.18 14.42 -10.98
C ARG A 93 -2.52 14.67 -9.63
N LEU A 94 -1.31 15.23 -9.63
CA LEU A 94 -0.49 15.38 -8.42
C LEU A 94 -0.64 16.76 -7.81
N SER A 95 -0.54 17.81 -8.62
CA SER A 95 -0.61 19.20 -8.13
C SER A 95 -2.05 19.63 -7.87
N LEU A 96 -2.97 19.34 -8.80
CA LEU A 96 -4.40 19.64 -8.60
C LEU A 96 -5.14 18.55 -7.81
N GLY A 97 -4.65 17.30 -7.79
CA GLY A 97 -5.32 16.21 -7.06
C GLY A 97 -6.59 15.70 -7.75
N ILE A 98 -6.82 16.06 -9.02
CA ILE A 98 -8.00 15.66 -9.79
C ILE A 98 -7.79 14.23 -10.31
N ARG A 99 -8.76 13.35 -10.05
CA ARG A 99 -8.72 11.95 -10.48
C ARG A 99 -9.15 11.81 -11.95
N VAL A 100 -8.21 12.04 -12.86
CA VAL A 100 -8.40 11.78 -14.30
C VAL A 100 -8.14 10.31 -14.64
N LEU A 101 -8.70 9.83 -15.75
CA LEU A 101 -8.56 8.45 -16.25
C LEU A 101 -7.18 8.18 -16.90
N GLY A 102 -6.12 8.75 -16.34
CA GLY A 102 -4.71 8.52 -16.69
C GLY A 102 -4.37 8.84 -18.15
N PHE A 103 -3.66 7.90 -18.80
CA PHE A 103 -3.18 7.99 -20.19
C PHE A 103 -4.30 8.20 -21.23
N ARG A 104 -5.56 7.87 -20.88
CA ARG A 104 -6.71 8.02 -21.78
C ARG A 104 -6.93 9.48 -22.19
N ALA A 105 -6.63 10.46 -21.33
CA ALA A 105 -6.73 11.87 -21.68
C ALA A 105 -5.80 12.24 -22.86
N ILE A 106 -4.60 11.66 -22.89
CA ILE A 106 -3.62 11.88 -23.97
C ILE A 106 -4.14 11.27 -25.27
N LEU A 107 -4.63 10.04 -25.22
CA LEU A 107 -5.20 9.36 -26.38
C LEU A 107 -6.43 10.08 -26.93
N ILE A 108 -7.32 10.54 -26.07
CA ILE A 108 -8.49 11.32 -26.48
C ILE A 108 -8.05 12.64 -27.13
N ALA A 109 -7.01 13.30 -26.62
CA ALA A 109 -6.47 14.51 -27.21
C ALA A 109 -5.91 14.26 -28.63
N ILE A 110 -5.22 13.13 -28.84
CA ILE A 110 -4.76 12.71 -30.17
C ILE A 110 -5.96 12.48 -31.10
N GLY A 111 -6.99 11.74 -30.63
CA GLY A 111 -8.22 11.53 -31.42
C GLY A 111 -8.95 12.83 -31.77
N MET A 112 -8.95 13.82 -30.87
CA MET A 112 -9.47 15.17 -31.14
C MET A 112 -8.66 15.91 -32.20
N GLY A 113 -7.36 15.65 -32.30
CA GLY A 113 -6.49 16.24 -33.32
C GLY A 113 -6.75 15.69 -34.73
N GLU A 114 -7.08 14.40 -34.84
CA GLU A 114 -7.31 13.73 -36.13
C GLU A 114 -8.70 14.04 -36.73
N ILE A 115 -9.74 14.08 -35.90
CA ILE A 115 -11.15 14.18 -36.36
C ILE A 115 -11.73 15.57 -36.10
N GLY A 116 -11.11 16.32 -35.19
CA GLY A 116 -11.64 17.55 -34.65
C GLY A 116 -12.32 17.36 -33.29
N ILE A 117 -12.43 18.47 -32.57
CA ILE A 117 -12.91 18.51 -31.19
C ILE A 117 -14.40 18.16 -31.12
N LEU A 118 -15.23 18.79 -31.97
CA LEU A 118 -16.68 18.63 -31.92
C LEU A 118 -17.15 17.20 -32.26
N PRO A 119 -16.66 16.55 -33.34
CA PRO A 119 -17.01 15.15 -33.64
C PRO A 119 -16.57 14.19 -32.52
N SER A 120 -15.39 14.43 -31.94
CA SER A 120 -14.86 13.61 -30.84
C SER A 120 -15.71 13.70 -29.57
N LEU A 121 -16.15 14.91 -29.19
CA LEU A 121 -17.03 15.11 -28.03
C LEU A 121 -18.38 14.41 -28.22
N LEU A 122 -18.97 14.52 -29.42
CA LEU A 122 -20.22 13.84 -29.77
C LEU A 122 -20.07 12.32 -29.65
N LEU A 123 -19.03 11.74 -30.26
CA LEU A 123 -18.77 10.30 -30.23
C LEU A 123 -18.56 9.78 -28.80
N ILE A 124 -17.78 10.50 -27.99
CA ILE A 124 -17.54 10.16 -26.58
C ILE A 124 -18.85 10.22 -25.78
N ALA A 125 -19.70 11.22 -26.01
CA ALA A 125 -20.99 11.33 -25.34
C ALA A 125 -21.93 10.18 -25.70
N ILE A 126 -22.02 9.82 -26.98
CA ILE A 126 -22.83 8.68 -27.46
C ILE A 126 -22.36 7.38 -26.81
N ILE A 127 -21.05 7.13 -26.77
CA ILE A 127 -20.48 5.90 -26.19
C ILE A 127 -20.62 5.86 -24.67
N ALA A 128 -20.36 6.98 -23.98
CA ALA A 128 -20.57 7.06 -22.54
C ALA A 128 -22.05 6.81 -22.19
N GLY A 129 -22.97 7.37 -22.98
CA GLY A 129 -24.41 7.15 -22.86
C GLY A 129 -24.81 5.70 -23.09
N SER A 130 -24.34 5.07 -24.17
CA SER A 130 -24.67 3.67 -24.49
C SER A 130 -24.16 2.70 -23.42
N VAL A 131 -22.96 2.92 -22.88
CA VAL A 131 -22.40 2.11 -21.78
C VAL A 131 -23.23 2.25 -20.50
N VAL A 132 -23.66 3.47 -20.15
CA VAL A 132 -24.54 3.70 -18.99
C VAL A 132 -25.91 3.04 -19.20
N LEU A 133 -26.46 3.09 -20.41
CA LEU A 133 -27.76 2.53 -20.76
C LEU A 133 -27.78 1.00 -20.75
N VAL A 134 -26.73 0.34 -21.28
CA VAL A 134 -26.66 -1.14 -21.38
C VAL A 134 -26.33 -1.80 -20.03
N ARG A 135 -25.79 -1.03 -19.08
CA ARG A 135 -25.36 -1.51 -17.77
C ARG A 135 -26.40 -2.29 -16.94
N PRO A 136 -27.68 -1.87 -16.83
CA PRO A 136 -28.68 -2.62 -16.06
C PRO A 136 -28.85 -4.04 -16.60
N LEU A 137 -28.74 -4.20 -17.92
CA LEU A 137 -28.81 -5.48 -18.62
C LEU A 137 -27.59 -6.36 -18.27
N MET A 138 -26.39 -5.77 -18.30
CA MET A 138 -25.15 -6.47 -17.92
C MET A 138 -25.07 -6.83 -16.43
N ARG A 139 -25.80 -6.12 -15.55
CA ARG A 139 -25.86 -6.43 -14.12
C ARG A 139 -26.78 -7.61 -13.80
N ARG A 140 -27.84 -7.81 -14.61
CA ARG A 140 -28.76 -8.96 -14.44
C ARG A 140 -28.12 -10.27 -14.86
N SER A 141 -27.20 -10.23 -15.81
CA SER A 141 -26.45 -11.38 -16.27
C SER A 141 -25.12 -11.43 -15.50
N SER A 142 -24.91 -12.41 -14.63
CA SER A 142 -23.71 -12.59 -13.78
C SER A 142 -22.42 -12.88 -14.58
N MET A 143 -22.07 -12.02 -15.53
CA MET A 143 -21.03 -12.25 -16.52
C MET A 143 -19.63 -12.17 -15.89
N PRO A 144 -18.75 -13.14 -16.18
CA PRO A 144 -17.33 -13.08 -15.85
C PRO A 144 -16.64 -11.83 -16.40
N LEU A 145 -15.54 -11.41 -15.78
CA LEU A 145 -14.85 -10.15 -16.10
C LEU A 145 -14.37 -10.07 -17.56
N TYR A 146 -13.93 -11.19 -18.14
CA TYR A 146 -13.52 -11.26 -19.55
C TYR A 146 -14.70 -11.03 -20.51
N ALA A 147 -15.87 -11.58 -20.22
CA ALA A 147 -17.07 -11.41 -21.04
C ALA A 147 -17.54 -9.95 -21.05
N ARG A 148 -17.41 -9.25 -19.90
CA ARG A 148 -17.77 -7.83 -19.78
C ARG A 148 -16.95 -6.92 -20.70
N VAL A 149 -15.64 -7.12 -20.77
CA VAL A 149 -14.75 -6.32 -21.63
C VAL A 149 -15.08 -6.55 -23.10
N SER A 150 -15.28 -7.81 -23.51
CA SER A 150 -15.69 -8.15 -24.88
C SER A 150 -17.04 -7.53 -25.25
N SER A 151 -18.04 -7.57 -24.36
CA SER A 151 -19.34 -6.94 -24.62
C SER A 151 -19.23 -5.42 -24.80
N ILE A 152 -18.42 -4.74 -23.97
CA ILE A 152 -18.20 -3.29 -24.10
C ILE A 152 -17.55 -2.97 -25.46
N LEU A 153 -16.53 -3.74 -25.86
CA LEU A 153 -15.88 -3.56 -27.15
C LEU A 153 -16.86 -3.77 -28.32
N SER A 154 -17.71 -4.81 -28.26
CA SER A 154 -18.74 -5.05 -29.27
C SER A 154 -19.77 -3.90 -29.34
N ILE A 155 -20.16 -3.33 -28.21
CA ILE A 155 -21.07 -2.18 -28.17
C ILE A 155 -20.40 -0.95 -28.80
N VAL A 156 -19.13 -0.69 -28.49
CA VAL A 156 -18.38 0.43 -29.08
C VAL A 156 -18.27 0.26 -30.59
N ALA A 157 -17.92 -0.94 -31.07
CA ALA A 157 -17.83 -1.23 -32.49
C ALA A 157 -19.19 -1.08 -33.20
N ALA A 158 -20.26 -1.63 -32.62
CA ALA A 158 -21.62 -1.50 -33.17
C ALA A 158 -22.08 -0.03 -33.21
N THR A 159 -21.77 0.74 -32.16
CA THR A 159 -22.05 2.19 -32.11
C THR A 159 -21.33 2.94 -33.23
N MET A 160 -20.06 2.60 -33.50
CA MET A 160 -19.29 3.23 -34.58
C MET A 160 -19.85 2.86 -35.96
N VAL A 161 -20.13 1.59 -36.22
CA VAL A 161 -20.72 1.13 -37.49
C VAL A 161 -22.09 1.79 -37.71
N GLY A 162 -22.93 1.85 -36.68
CA GLY A 162 -24.22 2.55 -36.73
C GLY A 162 -24.05 4.03 -37.05
N GLY A 163 -23.09 4.71 -36.42
CA GLY A 163 -22.74 6.09 -36.74
C GLY A 163 -22.31 6.28 -38.19
N LEU A 164 -21.51 5.36 -38.74
CA LEU A 164 -21.06 5.43 -40.13
C LEU A 164 -22.19 5.22 -41.14
N LEU A 165 -23.07 4.24 -40.89
CA LEU A 165 -24.24 3.98 -41.75
C LEU A 165 -25.22 5.16 -41.72
N LEU A 166 -25.43 5.78 -40.56
CA LEU A 166 -26.26 6.97 -40.44
C LEU A 166 -25.59 8.19 -41.09
N GLY A 167 -24.27 8.34 -40.95
CA GLY A 167 -23.52 9.40 -41.59
C GLY A 167 -23.57 9.35 -43.11
N SER A 168 -23.49 8.14 -43.70
CA SER A 168 -23.57 7.97 -45.15
C SER A 168 -24.99 8.11 -45.71
N THR A 169 -26.01 7.72 -44.94
CA THR A 169 -27.41 7.81 -45.40
C THR A 169 -28.00 9.21 -45.27
N PHE A 170 -27.60 9.97 -44.23
CA PHE A 170 -28.10 11.32 -43.97
C PHE A 170 -27.15 12.43 -44.45
N ASP A 171 -26.07 12.08 -45.17
CA ASP A 171 -25.03 12.99 -45.66
C ASP A 171 -24.51 13.96 -44.58
N VAL A 172 -24.22 13.41 -43.39
CA VAL A 172 -23.71 14.19 -42.25
C VAL A 172 -22.20 13.99 -42.15
N PRO A 173 -21.36 14.96 -42.59
CA PRO A 173 -19.89 14.81 -42.63
C PRO A 173 -19.28 14.55 -41.25
N MET A 174 -19.96 15.01 -40.19
CA MET A 174 -19.54 14.82 -38.81
C MET A 174 -19.57 13.34 -38.39
N LEU A 175 -20.54 12.56 -38.87
CA LEU A 175 -20.70 11.14 -38.51
C LEU A 175 -19.79 10.24 -39.36
N SER A 176 -19.55 10.59 -40.63
CA SER A 176 -18.60 9.86 -41.48
C SER A 176 -17.15 9.98 -40.97
N SER A 177 -16.83 11.08 -40.30
CA SER A 177 -15.53 11.31 -39.67
C SER A 177 -15.23 10.32 -38.51
N PHE A 178 -16.22 9.60 -37.98
CA PHE A 178 -16.02 8.61 -36.90
C PHE A 178 -15.13 7.43 -37.32
N ALA A 179 -15.02 7.14 -38.62
CA ALA A 179 -14.18 6.04 -39.13
C ALA A 179 -12.70 6.22 -38.76
N PHE A 180 -12.28 7.47 -38.57
CA PHE A 180 -10.90 7.82 -38.27
C PHE A 180 -10.59 7.80 -36.75
N PHE A 181 -11.58 7.54 -35.88
CA PHE A 181 -11.34 7.50 -34.43
C PHE A 181 -10.81 6.13 -34.02
N PRO A 182 -9.65 6.05 -33.35
CA PRO A 182 -9.11 4.75 -32.95
C PRO A 182 -10.05 4.04 -31.96
N VAL A 183 -10.64 2.92 -32.41
CA VAL A 183 -11.58 2.07 -31.63
C VAL A 183 -11.01 1.71 -30.25
N VAL A 184 -9.71 1.46 -30.18
CA VAL A 184 -9.00 1.09 -28.94
C VAL A 184 -9.16 2.16 -27.84
N ILE A 185 -9.14 3.44 -28.22
CA ILE A 185 -9.26 4.57 -27.28
C ILE A 185 -10.68 4.60 -26.68
N LEU A 186 -11.69 4.42 -27.53
CA LEU A 186 -13.09 4.39 -27.13
C LEU A 186 -13.41 3.18 -26.26
N ALA A 187 -12.87 2.02 -26.60
CA ALA A 187 -13.00 0.81 -25.79
C ALA A 187 -12.39 0.99 -24.39
N MET A 188 -11.17 1.53 -24.32
CA MET A 188 -10.52 1.82 -23.03
C MET A 188 -11.26 2.86 -22.21
N LEU A 189 -11.86 3.87 -22.86
CA LEU A 189 -12.69 4.87 -22.18
C LEU A 189 -13.97 4.23 -21.63
N ALA A 190 -14.68 3.47 -22.46
CA ALA A 190 -15.90 2.76 -22.10
C ALA A 190 -15.68 1.78 -20.92
N GLU A 191 -14.59 1.00 -20.96
CA GLU A 191 -14.20 0.12 -19.86
C GLU A 191 -13.96 0.89 -18.55
N SER A 192 -13.23 2.02 -18.64
CA SER A 192 -12.89 2.83 -17.48
C SER A 192 -14.11 3.51 -16.85
N ILE A 193 -15.06 3.94 -17.67
CA ILE A 193 -16.36 4.45 -17.22
C ILE A 193 -17.11 3.31 -16.53
N ALA A 194 -17.23 2.14 -17.17
CA ALA A 194 -17.93 1.00 -16.61
C ALA A 194 -17.37 0.55 -15.24
N ASP A 195 -16.03 0.47 -15.09
CA ASP A 195 -15.38 0.13 -13.81
C ASP A 195 -15.58 1.22 -12.75
N THR A 196 -15.50 2.50 -13.11
CA THR A 196 -15.73 3.61 -12.18
C THR A 196 -17.17 3.63 -11.66
N VAL A 197 -18.16 3.48 -12.56
CA VAL A 197 -19.57 3.41 -12.16
C VAL A 197 -19.81 2.17 -11.30
N ALA A 198 -19.10 1.05 -11.53
CA ALA A 198 -19.22 -0.17 -10.74
C ALA A 198 -18.68 -0.05 -9.31
N ARG A 199 -17.59 0.71 -9.11
CA ARG A 199 -16.93 0.84 -7.80
C ARG A 199 -17.43 2.00 -6.95
N GLU A 200 -17.87 3.08 -7.57
CA GLU A 200 -18.14 4.36 -6.86
C GLU A 200 -19.59 4.80 -7.07
N SER A 201 -19.88 5.58 -8.12
CA SER A 201 -21.22 6.05 -8.46
C SER A 201 -21.27 6.59 -9.89
N THR A 202 -22.48 6.76 -10.45
CA THR A 202 -22.69 7.39 -11.78
C THR A 202 -22.22 8.84 -11.80
N ALA A 203 -22.47 9.61 -10.74
CA ALA A 203 -22.03 11.00 -10.61
C ALA A 203 -20.50 11.12 -10.60
N MET A 204 -19.82 10.23 -9.87
CA MET A 204 -18.36 10.24 -9.81
C MET A 204 -17.73 9.78 -11.13
N ALA A 205 -18.36 8.82 -11.81
CA ALA A 205 -17.95 8.45 -13.17
C ALA A 205 -18.14 9.63 -14.14
N ALA A 206 -19.26 10.34 -14.09
CA ALA A 206 -19.50 11.52 -14.92
C ALA A 206 -18.46 12.61 -14.65
N TRP A 207 -18.13 12.89 -13.38
CA TRP A 207 -17.10 13.85 -13.00
C TRP A 207 -15.71 13.45 -13.51
N ARG A 208 -15.32 12.18 -13.35
CA ARG A 208 -14.02 11.68 -13.86
C ARG A 208 -13.95 11.74 -15.38
N THR A 209 -15.03 11.39 -16.06
CA THR A 209 -15.12 11.49 -17.52
C THR A 209 -15.03 12.95 -17.97
N ALA A 210 -15.79 13.85 -17.33
CA ALA A 210 -15.77 15.27 -17.64
C ALA A 210 -14.39 15.91 -17.41
N THR A 211 -13.74 15.63 -16.28
CA THR A 211 -12.39 16.14 -15.99
C THR A 211 -11.33 15.52 -16.91
N THR A 212 -11.50 14.27 -17.35
CA THR A 212 -10.62 13.65 -18.34
C THR A 212 -10.80 14.28 -19.72
N ILE A 213 -12.03 14.55 -20.15
CA ILE A 213 -12.36 15.22 -21.41
C ILE A 213 -11.83 16.67 -21.39
N LEU A 214 -12.04 17.40 -20.29
CA LEU A 214 -11.54 18.76 -20.12
C LEU A 214 -10.01 18.80 -20.21
N LEU A 215 -9.32 17.85 -19.56
CA LEU A 215 -7.87 17.74 -19.66
C LEU A 215 -7.43 17.37 -21.09
N ALA A 216 -8.13 16.45 -21.76
CA ALA A 216 -7.85 16.09 -23.15
C ALA A 216 -8.02 17.29 -24.10
N LEU A 217 -9.07 18.09 -23.90
CA LEU A 217 -9.31 19.32 -24.64
C LEU A 217 -8.17 20.32 -24.43
N LEU A 218 -7.74 20.51 -23.18
CA LEU A 218 -6.62 21.40 -22.85
C LEU A 218 -5.32 20.93 -23.53
N ILE A 219 -5.05 19.62 -23.50
CA ILE A 219 -3.89 19.03 -24.19
C ILE A 219 -4.00 19.30 -25.70
N ALA A 220 -5.15 19.05 -26.30
CA ALA A 220 -5.36 19.23 -27.74
C ALA A 220 -5.17 20.71 -28.17
N VAL A 221 -5.72 21.66 -27.40
CA VAL A 221 -5.58 23.10 -27.67
C VAL A 221 -4.12 23.55 -27.55
N ILE A 222 -3.41 23.10 -26.51
CA ILE A 222 -1.99 23.43 -26.32
C ILE A 222 -1.15 22.81 -27.43
N SER A 223 -1.38 21.54 -27.78
CA SER A 223 -0.69 20.84 -28.87
C SER A 223 -0.91 21.49 -30.23
N ALA A 224 -2.09 22.09 -30.46
CA ALA A 224 -2.42 22.79 -31.69
C ALA A 224 -1.78 24.19 -31.79
N TRP A 225 -1.22 24.74 -30.70
CA TRP A 225 -0.70 26.10 -30.66
C TRP A 225 0.48 26.28 -31.63
N PRO A 226 0.40 27.17 -32.64
CA PRO A 226 1.42 27.32 -33.69
C PRO A 226 2.86 27.53 -33.21
N PRO A 227 3.16 28.42 -32.22
CA PRO A 227 4.53 28.61 -31.77
C PRO A 227 5.09 27.36 -31.09
N LEU A 228 4.25 26.62 -30.36
CA LEU A 228 4.66 25.39 -29.72
C LEU A 228 4.99 24.31 -30.76
N ARG A 229 4.18 24.18 -31.82
CA ARG A 229 4.45 23.25 -32.92
C ARG A 229 5.76 23.57 -33.64
N GLN A 230 6.02 24.84 -33.93
CA GLN A 230 7.26 25.29 -34.55
C GLN A 230 8.47 25.03 -33.65
N LEU A 231 8.37 25.37 -32.36
CA LEU A 231 9.43 25.15 -31.39
C LEU A 231 9.76 23.65 -31.23
N THR A 232 8.73 22.81 -31.22
CA THR A 232 8.88 21.35 -31.04
C THR A 232 9.55 20.69 -32.24
N LEU A 233 9.29 21.19 -33.46
CA LEU A 233 9.97 20.73 -34.68
C LEU A 233 11.39 21.30 -34.79
N ALA A 234 11.59 22.55 -34.37
CA ALA A 234 12.91 23.16 -34.38
C ALA A 234 13.85 22.48 -33.36
N CYS A 235 13.33 22.15 -32.18
CA CYS A 235 14.12 21.69 -31.02
C CYS A 235 13.53 20.40 -30.41
N PRO A 236 13.69 19.23 -31.04
CA PRO A 236 13.19 17.95 -30.52
C PRO A 236 13.83 17.52 -29.19
N GLU A 237 15.02 18.02 -28.84
CA GLU A 237 15.72 17.74 -27.59
C GLU A 237 14.93 18.18 -26.34
N LEU A 238 13.93 19.06 -26.50
CA LEU A 238 13.04 19.49 -25.42
C LEU A 238 12.25 18.33 -24.79
N ILE A 239 12.11 17.19 -25.48
CA ILE A 239 11.57 15.94 -24.90
C ILE A 239 12.29 15.61 -23.57
N LEU A 240 13.61 15.77 -23.52
CA LEU A 240 14.42 15.41 -22.35
C LEU A 240 14.11 16.33 -21.16
N THR A 241 13.99 17.65 -21.41
CA THR A 241 13.57 18.62 -20.40
C THR A 241 12.16 18.33 -19.90
N GLN A 242 11.22 17.97 -20.79
CA GLN A 242 9.86 17.59 -20.41
C GLN A 242 9.86 16.31 -19.53
N LEU A 243 10.66 15.31 -19.88
CA LEU A 243 10.82 14.08 -19.08
C LEU A 243 11.37 14.39 -17.68
N VAL A 244 12.40 15.22 -17.58
CA VAL A 244 12.95 15.67 -16.28
C VAL A 244 11.88 16.41 -15.49
N LEU A 245 11.10 17.28 -16.14
CA LEU A 245 10.03 18.02 -15.46
C LEU A 245 8.92 17.09 -14.96
N VAL A 246 8.56 16.02 -15.69
CA VAL A 246 7.64 14.98 -15.20
C VAL A 246 8.20 14.33 -13.92
N ILE A 247 9.48 13.99 -13.91
CA ILE A 247 10.14 13.40 -12.73
C ILE A 247 10.09 14.38 -11.55
N LEU A 248 10.46 15.64 -11.76
CA LEU A 248 10.45 16.67 -10.72
C LEU A 248 9.04 16.93 -10.19
N VAL A 249 8.04 17.04 -11.07
CA VAL A 249 6.63 17.18 -10.67
C VAL A 249 6.17 15.96 -9.87
N SER A 250 6.58 14.75 -10.28
CA SER A 250 6.22 13.52 -9.57
C SER A 250 6.79 13.42 -8.16
N GLU A 251 7.95 14.03 -7.95
CA GLU A 251 8.71 13.97 -6.70
C GLU A 251 8.31 15.10 -5.72
N PHE A 252 8.15 16.32 -6.26
CA PHE A 252 8.04 17.55 -5.46
C PHE A 252 6.64 18.19 -5.48
N MET A 253 5.82 17.96 -6.51
CA MET A 253 4.59 18.72 -6.77
C MET A 253 3.28 17.95 -6.52
N ASP A 254 3.20 17.14 -5.46
CA ASP A 254 1.98 16.42 -5.02
C ASP A 254 1.07 17.27 -4.11
N TRP A 255 0.78 18.51 -4.49
CA TRP A 255 0.05 19.47 -3.64
C TRP A 255 -1.44 19.18 -3.43
N ARG A 256 -2.06 18.42 -4.34
CA ARG A 256 -3.47 17.99 -4.29
C ARG A 256 -4.47 19.10 -3.95
N LEU A 257 -4.32 20.26 -4.60
CA LEU A 257 -5.04 21.49 -4.27
C LEU A 257 -6.56 21.37 -4.31
N LEU A 258 -7.11 20.48 -5.15
CA LEU A 258 -8.55 20.28 -5.39
C LEU A 258 -9.06 18.89 -4.98
N GLU A 259 -8.32 18.12 -4.17
CA GLU A 259 -8.74 16.76 -3.76
C GLU A 259 -10.08 16.74 -2.98
N ASN A 260 -10.45 17.87 -2.36
CA ASN A 260 -11.69 18.02 -1.61
C ASN A 260 -12.91 18.35 -2.49
N PHE A 261 -12.72 18.70 -3.77
CA PHE A 261 -13.83 19.06 -4.64
C PHE A 261 -14.42 17.79 -5.28
N ARG A 262 -15.53 17.30 -4.71
CA ARG A 262 -16.28 16.13 -5.19
C ARG A 262 -17.71 16.56 -5.52
N PRO A 263 -18.12 16.61 -6.80
CA PRO A 263 -19.49 16.96 -7.15
C PRO A 263 -20.45 15.85 -6.70
N GLY A 264 -21.56 16.23 -6.08
CA GLY A 264 -22.56 15.31 -5.52
C GLY A 264 -22.39 14.98 -4.04
N GLN A 265 -21.39 15.55 -3.35
CA GLN A 265 -21.39 15.62 -1.89
C GLN A 265 -21.97 16.97 -1.46
N ASN A 266 -23.23 16.96 -1.00
CA ASN A 266 -23.84 18.11 -0.33
C ASN A 266 -23.11 18.34 1.01
N SER A 267 -22.31 19.41 1.08
CA SER A 267 -21.65 19.91 2.30
C SER A 267 -20.73 18.89 3.01
N PRO A 268 -19.78 19.32 3.86
CA PRO A 268 -19.15 18.40 4.78
C PRO A 268 -20.23 17.89 5.73
N GLN A 269 -20.79 16.71 5.47
CA GLN A 269 -21.42 15.96 6.55
C GLN A 269 -20.35 15.78 7.64
N PRO A 270 -20.67 16.04 8.92
CA PRO A 270 -19.76 15.71 10.01
C PRO A 270 -19.37 14.24 9.86
N SER A 271 -18.08 13.96 9.79
CA SER A 271 -17.55 12.62 9.60
C SER A 271 -17.96 11.76 10.77
N THR A 272 -19.04 10.99 10.63
CA THR A 272 -19.41 9.96 11.61
C THR A 272 -18.42 8.78 11.62
N GLY A 273 -17.38 8.81 10.77
CA GLY A 273 -16.36 7.78 10.66
C GLY A 273 -15.04 8.20 11.31
N LEU A 274 -14.43 7.28 12.06
CA LEU A 274 -13.10 7.42 12.65
C LEU A 274 -12.03 7.96 11.68
N HIS A 275 -11.14 8.79 12.21
CA HIS A 275 -9.82 9.10 11.69
C HIS A 275 -8.85 7.98 12.07
N ILE A 276 -8.35 7.26 11.06
CA ILE A 276 -7.53 6.07 11.25
C ILE A 276 -6.14 6.28 10.67
N ALA A 277 -5.11 6.07 11.49
CA ALA A 277 -3.73 6.00 11.06
C ALA A 277 -3.27 4.55 10.99
N VAL A 278 -3.03 4.05 9.77
CA VAL A 278 -2.47 2.71 9.57
C VAL A 278 -0.95 2.81 9.55
N VAL A 279 -0.28 2.22 10.54
CA VAL A 279 1.16 2.31 10.72
C VAL A 279 1.84 1.04 10.19
N ARG A 280 2.87 1.19 9.36
CA ARG A 280 3.57 0.07 8.70
C ARG A 280 5.08 0.33 8.57
N ASN A 281 5.86 -0.71 8.25
CA ASN A 281 7.30 -0.56 7.97
C ASN A 281 7.65 -0.84 6.50
N ARG A 282 7.85 0.20 5.68
CA ARG A 282 8.41 0.06 4.32
C ARG A 282 9.90 0.34 4.29
N TRP A 283 10.28 1.43 4.95
CA TRP A 283 11.61 2.01 4.93
C TRP A 283 11.98 2.38 6.36
N SER A 284 13.18 1.99 6.78
CA SER A 284 13.74 2.41 8.06
C SER A 284 14.85 3.40 7.73
N ASN A 285 14.48 4.62 7.35
CA ASN A 285 15.46 5.61 6.85
C ASN A 285 15.54 6.87 7.72
N ALA A 286 14.67 7.02 8.73
CA ALA A 286 14.63 8.21 9.58
C ALA A 286 15.22 7.93 10.97
N VAL A 287 16.29 7.16 11.06
CA VAL A 287 17.07 6.97 12.31
C VAL A 287 18.42 7.68 12.18
N LEU A 288 18.91 8.28 13.27
CA LEU A 288 20.20 9.00 13.28
C LEU A 288 21.38 8.08 12.93
N ARG A 289 21.33 6.84 13.43
CA ARG A 289 22.29 5.78 13.14
C ARG A 289 21.58 4.44 13.18
N HIS A 290 21.93 3.54 12.28
CA HIS A 290 21.46 2.15 12.34
C HIS A 290 22.17 1.39 13.46
N THR A 291 21.41 0.99 14.47
CA THR A 291 21.90 0.21 15.60
C THR A 291 20.93 -0.93 15.93
N GLY A 292 21.46 -2.14 16.04
CA GLY A 292 20.69 -3.33 16.38
C GLY A 292 19.83 -3.89 15.25
N SER A 293 18.87 -4.73 15.61
CA SER A 293 17.99 -5.42 14.68
C SER A 293 16.99 -4.47 14.03
N THR A 294 16.75 -4.64 12.73
CA THR A 294 15.76 -3.85 11.97
C THR A 294 14.53 -4.67 11.64
N ALA A 295 13.39 -3.98 11.48
CA ALA A 295 12.15 -4.61 11.04
C ALA A 295 12.34 -5.30 9.66
N PRO A 296 11.71 -6.47 9.45
CA PRO A 296 11.83 -7.20 8.20
C PRO A 296 11.29 -6.39 7.01
N LYS A 297 12.01 -6.38 5.88
CA LYS A 297 11.64 -5.70 4.62
C LYS A 297 10.48 -6.38 3.88
N ARG A 298 9.45 -6.85 4.59
CA ARG A 298 8.35 -7.70 4.05
C ARG A 298 7.12 -6.90 3.57
N TYR A 299 7.00 -5.61 3.89
CA TYR A 299 5.79 -4.83 3.60
C TYR A 299 5.86 -4.08 2.26
N ARG A 300 5.26 -4.65 1.20
CA ARG A 300 5.07 -3.94 -0.08
C ARG A 300 3.90 -2.95 0.04
N LEU A 301 3.87 -1.88 -0.77
CA LEU A 301 2.79 -0.88 -0.69
C LEU A 301 1.40 -1.49 -0.90
N ARG A 302 1.30 -2.49 -1.78
CA ARG A 302 0.07 -3.25 -2.06
C ARG A 302 -0.43 -4.06 -0.86
N SER A 303 0.42 -4.33 0.13
CA SER A 303 0.13 -5.21 1.26
C SER A 303 -0.91 -4.63 2.23
N VAL A 304 -0.98 -3.31 2.37
CA VAL A 304 -1.91 -2.60 3.28
C VAL A 304 -3.04 -1.92 2.49
N GLN A 305 -2.94 -1.86 1.16
CA GLN A 305 -3.90 -1.15 0.33
C GLN A 305 -5.33 -1.70 0.47
N ALA A 306 -5.48 -3.03 0.54
CA ALA A 306 -6.79 -3.65 0.71
C ALA A 306 -7.45 -3.26 2.05
N LEU A 307 -6.66 -3.18 3.14
CA LEU A 307 -7.15 -2.68 4.43
C LEU A 307 -7.57 -1.21 4.32
N VAL A 308 -6.75 -0.38 3.68
CA VAL A 308 -7.04 1.05 3.49
C VAL A 308 -8.29 1.27 2.64
N ASP A 309 -8.45 0.51 1.57
CA ASP A 309 -9.61 0.60 0.68
C ASP A 309 -10.89 0.18 1.41
N GLU A 310 -10.84 -0.88 2.21
CA GLU A 310 -11.95 -1.34 3.04
C GLU A 310 -12.37 -0.31 4.09
N LEU A 311 -11.41 0.25 4.83
CA LEU A 311 -11.67 1.29 5.83
C LEU A 311 -12.24 2.56 5.19
N ARG A 312 -11.75 2.97 4.02
CA ARG A 312 -12.28 4.12 3.28
C ARG A 312 -13.66 3.87 2.70
N ALA A 313 -13.93 2.64 2.24
CA ALA A 313 -15.25 2.24 1.75
C ALA A 313 -16.32 2.33 2.85
N ARG A 314 -15.93 2.19 4.12
CA ARG A 314 -16.78 2.39 5.31
C ARG A 314 -16.96 3.85 5.74
N GLY A 315 -16.34 4.81 5.06
CA GLY A 315 -16.45 6.23 5.40
C GLY A 315 -15.44 6.72 6.44
N HIS A 316 -14.44 5.91 6.81
CA HIS A 316 -13.35 6.37 7.68
C HIS A 316 -12.31 7.20 6.93
N THR A 317 -11.72 8.17 7.62
CA THR A 317 -10.60 8.97 7.10
C THR A 317 -9.30 8.23 7.37
N VAL A 318 -8.65 7.70 6.33
CA VAL A 318 -7.47 6.82 6.50
C VAL A 318 -6.18 7.44 5.97
N VAL A 319 -5.19 7.55 6.86
CA VAL A 319 -3.80 7.95 6.54
C VAL A 319 -2.87 6.76 6.79
N VAL A 320 -1.84 6.60 5.96
CA VAL A 320 -0.85 5.54 6.12
C VAL A 320 0.49 6.15 6.52
N LEU A 321 1.03 5.73 7.65
CA LEU A 321 2.26 6.25 8.24
C LEU A 321 3.37 5.19 8.30
N GLU A 322 4.62 5.63 8.25
CA GLU A 322 5.79 4.78 8.46
C GLU A 322 6.14 4.73 9.96
N ALA A 323 6.44 3.54 10.48
CA ALA A 323 6.97 3.35 11.82
C ALA A 323 8.47 3.64 11.87
N ASP A 324 8.80 4.92 11.89
CA ASP A 324 10.15 5.45 12.05
C ASP A 324 10.18 6.56 13.12
N ALA A 325 11.32 7.23 13.32
CA ALA A 325 11.43 8.26 14.35
C ALA A 325 10.54 9.50 14.10
N ARG A 326 9.99 9.68 12.89
CA ARG A 326 9.06 10.76 12.55
C ARG A 326 7.60 10.40 12.86
N LEU A 327 7.32 9.17 13.30
CA LEU A 327 5.96 8.73 13.61
C LEU A 327 5.31 9.64 14.67
N PHE A 328 6.06 10.05 15.69
CA PHE A 328 5.54 10.91 16.77
C PHE A 328 5.00 12.24 16.25
N SER A 329 5.77 12.97 15.45
CA SER A 329 5.32 14.26 14.88
C SER A 329 4.17 14.06 13.91
N ARG A 330 4.23 13.03 13.07
CA ARG A 330 3.18 12.73 12.08
C ARG A 330 1.84 12.36 12.73
N LEU A 331 1.85 11.60 13.82
CA LEU A 331 0.63 11.28 14.55
C LEU A 331 0.00 12.55 15.13
N LYS A 332 0.79 13.50 15.64
CA LYS A 332 0.29 14.81 16.10
C LYS A 332 -0.28 15.67 14.97
N ASP A 333 0.29 15.58 13.77
CA ASP A 333 -0.21 16.32 12.61
C ASP A 333 -1.54 15.73 12.10
N VAL A 334 -1.70 14.40 12.17
CA VAL A 334 -2.91 13.69 11.76
C VAL A 334 -4.03 13.82 12.80
N PHE A 335 -3.68 13.78 14.08
CA PHE A 335 -4.60 13.88 15.22
C PHE A 335 -4.31 15.15 16.02
N PRO A 336 -4.78 16.33 15.58
CA PRO A 336 -4.65 17.56 16.35
C PRO A 336 -5.36 17.42 17.70
N ARG A 337 -4.88 18.13 18.73
CA ARG A 337 -5.40 18.04 20.11
C ARG A 337 -6.92 18.24 20.23
N GLU A 338 -7.49 19.04 19.35
CA GLU A 338 -8.94 19.31 19.27
C GLU A 338 -9.76 18.06 18.88
N ALA A 339 -9.16 17.09 18.20
CA ALA A 339 -9.80 15.85 17.73
C ALA A 339 -9.73 14.68 18.75
N LEU A 340 -9.06 14.87 19.89
CA LEU A 340 -8.86 13.84 20.93
C LEU A 340 -9.80 14.04 22.14
N GLY A 341 -11.01 14.55 21.91
CA GLY A 341 -12.05 14.74 22.94
C GLY A 341 -12.61 13.43 23.51
N GLU A 342 -13.67 13.53 24.34
CA GLU A 342 -14.24 12.44 25.16
C GLU A 342 -14.66 11.16 24.41
N ILE A 343 -14.82 11.22 23.09
CA ILE A 343 -14.99 10.05 22.23
C ILE A 343 -13.88 10.13 21.17
N PRO A 344 -12.86 9.26 21.20
CA PRO A 344 -11.78 9.37 20.25
C PRO A 344 -12.30 8.98 18.86
N GLU A 345 -12.53 10.00 18.03
CA GLU A 345 -12.62 9.84 16.58
C GLU A 345 -11.27 9.43 15.97
N ALA A 346 -10.29 8.99 16.78
CA ALA A 346 -8.94 8.67 16.36
C ALA A 346 -8.59 7.21 16.70
N LEU A 347 -7.97 6.48 15.78
CA LEU A 347 -7.46 5.12 16.03
C LEU A 347 -6.18 4.87 15.23
N VAL A 348 -5.19 4.24 15.87
CA VAL A 348 -3.99 3.74 15.20
C VAL A 348 -4.11 2.23 14.97
N ILE A 349 -4.10 1.80 13.70
CA ILE A 349 -3.98 0.38 13.35
C ILE A 349 -2.50 0.05 13.18
N ASN A 350 -1.95 -0.67 14.14
CA ASN A 350 -0.55 -1.07 14.18
C ASN A 350 -0.29 -2.34 13.37
N CYS A 351 0.26 -2.17 12.16
CA CYS A 351 0.79 -3.26 11.33
C CYS A 351 2.33 -3.19 11.23
N ALA A 352 2.98 -2.54 12.20
CA ALA A 352 4.40 -2.25 12.18
C ALA A 352 5.17 -2.96 13.29
N GLY A 353 6.36 -3.45 12.95
CA GLY A 353 7.32 -3.99 13.88
C GLY A 353 8.32 -2.97 14.43
N GLY A 354 8.08 -1.66 14.27
CA GLY A 354 8.98 -0.59 14.74
C GLY A 354 10.21 -0.36 13.87
N ALA A 355 11.12 0.52 14.31
CA ALA A 355 12.25 0.99 13.53
C ALA A 355 13.50 0.09 13.67
N GLN A 356 14.01 -0.02 14.89
CA GLN A 356 15.21 -0.81 15.22
C GLN A 356 15.37 -1.07 16.73
N GLY A 357 16.26 -2.01 17.09
CA GLY A 357 16.60 -2.35 18.49
C GLY A 357 15.80 -3.55 19.03
N LYS A 358 16.14 -3.99 20.24
CA LYS A 358 15.54 -5.19 20.87
C LYS A 358 14.04 -5.02 21.14
N GLY A 359 13.64 -3.90 21.74
CA GLY A 359 12.23 -3.58 22.04
C GLY A 359 11.47 -2.91 20.89
N ARG A 360 11.82 -3.19 19.62
CA ARG A 360 11.24 -2.45 18.48
C ARG A 360 9.72 -2.58 18.35
N LEU A 361 9.16 -3.73 18.74
CA LEU A 361 7.72 -3.97 18.69
C LEU A 361 6.95 -3.05 19.65
N CYS A 362 7.59 -2.60 20.73
CA CYS A 362 7.01 -1.69 21.72
C CYS A 362 6.96 -0.23 21.23
N GLN A 363 7.73 0.15 20.20
CA GLN A 363 7.90 1.57 19.83
C GLN A 363 6.59 2.23 19.41
N VAL A 364 5.80 1.57 18.55
CA VAL A 364 4.50 2.12 18.10
C VAL A 364 3.51 2.25 19.26
N PRO A 365 3.22 1.22 20.09
CA PRO A 365 2.31 1.37 21.21
C PRO A 365 2.80 2.40 22.23
N THR A 366 4.11 2.46 22.53
CA THR A 366 4.66 3.49 23.42
C THR A 366 4.41 4.89 22.89
N LEU A 367 4.64 5.14 21.59
CA LEU A 367 4.36 6.45 21.00
C LEU A 367 2.87 6.80 21.01
N CYS A 368 1.98 5.81 20.83
CA CYS A 368 0.54 6.04 20.89
C CYS A 368 0.09 6.41 22.31
N GLU A 369 0.61 5.72 23.35
CA GLU A 369 0.35 6.05 24.76
C GLU A 369 0.89 7.44 25.14
N MET A 370 2.10 7.78 24.69
CA MET A 370 2.67 9.12 24.92
C MET A 370 1.84 10.25 24.31
N ILE A 371 1.17 10.00 23.17
CA ILE A 371 0.31 10.98 22.51
C ILE A 371 -1.12 10.95 23.07
N GLY A 372 -1.57 9.81 23.60
CA GLY A 372 -2.93 9.59 24.07
C GLY A 372 -3.91 9.16 22.97
N VAL A 373 -3.44 8.44 21.94
CA VAL A 373 -4.29 7.91 20.86
C VAL A 373 -4.51 6.42 21.05
N PRO A 374 -5.74 5.88 20.95
CA PRO A 374 -5.96 4.45 21.03
C PRO A 374 -5.35 3.72 19.83
N TYR A 375 -4.97 2.47 20.04
CA TYR A 375 -4.27 1.68 19.05
C TYR A 375 -4.58 0.18 19.15
N THR A 376 -4.48 -0.51 18.02
CA THR A 376 -4.66 -1.96 17.94
C THR A 376 -3.44 -2.72 18.43
N GLY A 377 -3.68 -3.85 19.10
CA GLY A 377 -2.64 -4.73 19.65
C GLY A 377 -2.46 -4.55 21.17
N PRO A 378 -1.43 -5.21 21.74
CA PRO A 378 -1.14 -5.18 23.17
C PRO A 378 -0.43 -3.90 23.60
N ASP A 379 -0.51 -3.59 24.90
CA ASP A 379 0.20 -2.48 25.52
C ASP A 379 1.74 -2.68 25.50
N PRO A 380 2.56 -1.63 25.73
CA PRO A 380 4.01 -1.74 25.65
C PRO A 380 4.61 -2.81 26.56
N LEU A 381 4.03 -3.05 27.75
CA LEU A 381 4.53 -4.04 28.71
C LEU A 381 4.22 -5.46 28.21
N ALA A 382 2.98 -5.70 27.80
CA ALA A 382 2.56 -6.96 27.20
C ALA A 382 3.35 -7.24 25.91
N MET A 383 3.56 -6.20 25.08
CA MET A 383 4.37 -6.29 23.87
C MET A 383 5.84 -6.58 24.19
N ALA A 384 6.39 -6.05 25.28
CA ALA A 384 7.77 -6.33 25.69
C ALA A 384 7.94 -7.82 26.04
N VAL A 385 7.00 -8.40 26.79
CA VAL A 385 6.96 -9.84 27.09
C VAL A 385 6.87 -10.67 25.81
N ILE A 386 5.93 -10.34 24.92
CA ILE A 386 5.74 -11.05 23.63
C ILE A 386 6.97 -10.90 22.72
N SER A 387 7.70 -9.79 22.80
CA SER A 387 8.86 -9.54 21.96
C SER A 387 10.08 -10.37 22.33
N ASP A 388 10.23 -10.78 23.60
CA ASP A 388 11.29 -11.68 24.05
C ASP A 388 10.74 -13.12 24.16
N GLN A 389 11.09 -13.96 23.20
CA GLN A 389 10.66 -15.34 23.09
C GLN A 389 10.93 -16.17 24.37
N LEU A 390 12.00 -15.87 25.11
CA LEU A 390 12.31 -16.59 26.36
C LEU A 390 11.37 -16.15 27.48
N LEU A 391 11.18 -14.83 27.63
CA LEU A 391 10.30 -14.25 28.65
C LEU A 391 8.84 -14.63 28.39
N MET A 392 8.40 -14.60 27.13
CA MET A 392 7.09 -15.10 26.71
C MET A 392 6.91 -16.56 27.11
N SER A 393 7.91 -17.41 26.84
CA SER A 393 7.82 -18.84 27.15
C SER A 393 7.74 -19.10 28.66
N GLN A 394 8.54 -18.39 29.46
CA GLN A 394 8.48 -18.44 30.92
C GLN A 394 7.13 -17.98 31.47
N THR A 395 6.58 -16.90 30.91
CA THR A 395 5.28 -16.35 31.30
C THR A 395 4.16 -17.35 31.03
N LEU A 396 4.17 -18.01 29.87
CA LEU A 396 3.21 -19.05 29.52
C LEU A 396 3.36 -20.30 30.41
N ALA A 397 4.59 -20.75 30.64
CA ALA A 397 4.89 -21.89 31.51
C ALA A 397 4.40 -21.67 32.95
N ALA A 398 4.56 -20.45 33.48
CA ALA A 398 4.04 -20.07 34.80
C ALA A 398 2.50 -20.15 34.89
N GLN A 399 1.80 -20.09 33.76
CA GLN A 399 0.34 -20.26 33.66
C GLN A 399 -0.06 -21.72 33.38
N GLY A 400 0.87 -22.67 33.50
CA GLY A 400 0.65 -24.09 33.23
C GLY A 400 0.45 -24.41 31.75
N LEU A 401 0.86 -23.52 30.84
CA LEU A 401 0.82 -23.77 29.40
C LEU A 401 2.14 -24.39 28.95
N ARG A 402 2.08 -25.47 28.19
CA ARG A 402 3.28 -26.07 27.60
C ARG A 402 3.84 -25.14 26.52
N THR A 403 5.13 -24.87 26.60
CA THR A 403 5.87 -24.14 25.57
C THR A 403 6.97 -25.01 25.00
N LEU A 404 7.34 -24.79 23.75
CA LEU A 404 8.47 -25.49 23.17
C LEU A 404 9.77 -25.11 23.91
N PRO A 405 10.47 -26.05 24.57
CA PRO A 405 11.67 -25.72 25.33
C PRO A 405 12.75 -25.15 24.41
N CYS A 406 13.04 -23.86 24.57
CA CYS A 406 14.06 -23.17 23.82
C CYS A 406 15.16 -22.68 24.75
N ARG A 407 16.42 -22.77 24.30
CA ARG A 407 17.58 -22.30 25.05
C ARG A 407 18.50 -21.47 24.17
N GLU A 408 19.27 -20.60 24.81
CA GLU A 408 20.42 -19.99 24.15
C GLU A 408 21.45 -21.07 23.84
N PRO A 409 22.11 -21.01 22.67
CA PRO A 409 23.21 -21.91 22.37
C PRO A 409 24.36 -21.65 23.34
N VAL A 410 24.87 -22.71 23.96
CA VAL A 410 26.10 -22.64 24.76
C VAL A 410 27.27 -22.53 23.80
N TYR A 411 27.95 -21.39 23.82
CA TYR A 411 29.24 -21.24 23.17
C TYR A 411 30.30 -21.59 24.20
N ALA A 412 31.16 -22.56 23.91
CA ALA A 412 32.37 -22.74 24.69
C ALA A 412 33.10 -21.39 24.74
N LYS A 413 33.56 -20.99 25.93
CA LYS A 413 34.39 -19.80 26.11
C LYS A 413 35.71 -20.08 25.39
N ASP A 414 35.76 -19.79 24.11
CA ASP A 414 36.90 -19.35 23.32
C ASP A 414 36.40 -19.25 21.87
N HIS A 415 36.80 -18.17 21.20
CA HIS A 415 36.44 -17.87 19.83
C HIS A 415 37.06 -18.88 18.84
N ASP A 416 36.63 -20.14 18.87
CA ASP A 416 36.91 -21.09 17.80
C ASP A 416 35.72 -21.10 16.82
N PRO A 417 35.87 -20.51 15.61
CA PRO A 417 34.83 -20.50 14.59
C PRO A 417 34.47 -21.91 14.08
N GLY A 418 35.22 -22.95 14.49
CA GLY A 418 35.03 -24.35 14.12
C GLY A 418 34.47 -25.27 15.22
N HIS A 419 34.30 -24.82 16.47
CA HIS A 419 33.76 -25.67 17.52
C HIS A 419 32.23 -25.72 17.45
N ASP A 420 31.72 -26.76 16.79
CA ASP A 420 30.30 -27.05 16.62
C ASP A 420 29.64 -27.11 18.02
N PRO A 421 28.57 -26.34 18.31
CA PRO A 421 27.85 -26.44 19.58
C PRO A 421 27.38 -27.89 19.73
N GLY A 422 28.09 -28.63 20.59
CA GLY A 422 28.23 -30.09 20.56
C GLY A 422 27.09 -30.84 19.89
N GLU A 423 27.42 -31.68 18.89
CA GLU A 423 26.53 -32.52 18.10
C GLU A 423 25.15 -32.67 18.73
N LEU A 424 24.23 -31.78 18.36
CA LEU A 424 22.86 -31.84 18.82
C LEU A 424 22.13 -32.78 17.87
N PRO A 425 21.88 -34.07 18.22
CA PRO A 425 21.21 -34.98 17.32
C PRO A 425 19.81 -34.45 16.98
N GLY A 426 19.41 -34.65 15.72
CA GLY A 426 18.07 -34.38 15.20
C GLY A 426 17.80 -32.94 14.70
N PRO A 427 16.66 -32.74 14.02
CA PRO A 427 16.25 -31.44 13.51
C PRO A 427 16.01 -30.42 14.63
N ARG A 428 16.40 -29.17 14.38
CA ARG A 428 16.24 -28.05 15.32
C ARG A 428 15.41 -26.93 14.72
N LEU A 429 14.68 -26.26 15.60
CA LEU A 429 14.02 -25.00 15.29
C LEU A 429 14.89 -23.85 15.80
N VAL A 430 15.36 -23.01 14.88
CA VAL A 430 16.17 -21.82 15.19
C VAL A 430 15.27 -20.59 15.15
N MET A 431 15.18 -19.89 16.27
CA MET A 431 14.28 -18.76 16.49
C MET A 431 15.07 -17.49 16.78
N HIS A 432 14.42 -16.37 16.51
CA HIS A 432 14.86 -15.06 16.94
C HIS A 432 14.42 -14.83 18.39
N ARG A 433 15.31 -14.36 19.28
CA ARG A 433 14.92 -14.02 20.65
C ARG A 433 14.01 -12.80 20.70
N PHE A 434 14.43 -11.68 20.07
CA PHE A 434 13.73 -10.39 20.19
C PHE A 434 12.86 -10.02 18.97
N GLN A 435 12.88 -10.82 17.91
CA GLN A 435 12.16 -10.57 16.66
C GLN A 435 11.10 -11.64 16.40
N THR A 436 10.11 -11.74 17.29
CA THR A 436 9.03 -12.73 17.21
C THR A 436 8.09 -12.55 16.02
N ASP A 437 8.16 -11.42 15.32
CA ASP A 437 7.52 -11.19 14.02
C ASP A 437 8.22 -11.92 12.84
N ARG A 438 9.39 -12.53 13.07
CA ARG A 438 10.08 -13.40 12.09
C ARG A 438 9.70 -14.85 12.29
N GLU A 439 9.60 -15.58 11.19
CA GLU A 439 9.29 -17.01 11.25
C GLU A 439 10.49 -17.83 11.75
N PRO A 440 10.24 -18.83 12.62
CA PRO A 440 11.25 -19.81 13.01
C PRO A 440 11.82 -20.58 11.81
N ILE A 441 13.12 -20.84 11.83
CA ILE A 441 13.85 -21.56 10.78
C ILE A 441 13.98 -23.03 11.18
N LEU A 442 13.37 -23.94 10.39
CA LEU A 442 13.57 -25.37 10.55
C LEU A 442 14.90 -25.81 9.91
N ALA A 443 15.84 -26.28 10.72
CA ALA A 443 17.14 -26.76 10.28
C ALA A 443 17.29 -28.26 10.57
N ARG A 444 17.56 -29.06 9.53
CA ARG A 444 17.57 -30.54 9.62
C ARG A 444 18.97 -31.16 9.75
N SER A 445 20.02 -30.38 9.57
CA SER A 445 21.41 -30.84 9.64
C SER A 445 22.27 -29.83 10.40
N ALA A 446 23.40 -30.27 10.98
CA ALA A 446 24.32 -29.38 11.68
C ALA A 446 24.75 -28.16 10.83
N PRO A 447 25.13 -28.29 9.54
CA PRO A 447 25.43 -27.14 8.70
C PRO A 447 24.22 -26.21 8.46
N ALA A 448 23.00 -26.73 8.47
CA ALA A 448 21.79 -25.92 8.35
C ALA A 448 21.51 -25.15 9.65
N ILE A 449 21.79 -25.73 10.81
CA ILE A 449 21.64 -25.10 12.13
C ILE A 449 22.61 -23.94 12.24
N THR A 450 23.88 -24.15 11.93
CA THR A 450 24.92 -23.10 11.97
C THR A 450 24.59 -21.95 11.01
N ARG A 451 24.14 -22.24 9.78
CA ARG A 451 23.67 -21.21 8.84
C ARG A 451 22.46 -20.43 9.36
N ALA A 452 21.50 -21.11 9.99
CA ALA A 452 20.33 -20.45 10.56
C ALA A 452 20.72 -19.55 11.74
N MET A 453 21.60 -20.00 12.63
CA MET A 453 22.12 -19.20 13.75
C MET A 453 22.88 -17.97 13.26
N THR A 454 23.77 -18.12 12.27
CA THR A 454 24.48 -16.99 11.65
C THR A 454 23.51 -16.01 11.01
N ARG A 455 22.43 -16.48 10.37
CA ARG A 455 21.39 -15.61 9.82
C ARG A 455 20.67 -14.79 10.88
N VAL A 456 20.39 -15.37 12.05
CA VAL A 456 19.78 -14.64 13.18
C VAL A 456 20.75 -13.58 13.72
N ARG A 457 22.03 -13.93 13.92
CA ARG A 457 23.07 -13.00 14.37
C ARG A 457 23.30 -11.84 13.40
N ASN A 458 23.38 -12.13 12.11
CA ASN A 458 23.52 -11.11 11.06
C ASN A 458 22.32 -10.17 10.98
N ALA A 459 21.16 -10.57 11.51
CA ALA A 459 19.99 -9.72 11.66
C ALA A 459 19.99 -8.89 12.95
N GLY A 460 21.08 -8.90 13.72
CA GLY A 460 21.28 -8.13 14.95
C GLY A 460 20.54 -8.69 16.17
N ASP A 461 20.38 -10.01 16.26
CA ASP A 461 19.55 -10.67 17.27
C ASP A 461 20.20 -11.95 17.80
N LEU A 462 19.70 -12.46 18.92
CA LEU A 462 20.20 -13.67 19.57
C LEU A 462 19.44 -14.90 19.07
N PRO A 463 20.14 -15.95 18.59
CA PRO A 463 19.51 -17.20 18.21
C PRO A 463 19.08 -17.99 19.43
N LEU A 464 17.85 -18.51 19.40
CA LEU A 464 17.37 -19.55 20.30
C LEU A 464 17.23 -20.86 19.53
N ILE A 465 17.56 -21.97 20.19
CA ILE A 465 17.43 -23.31 19.62
C ILE A 465 16.44 -24.14 20.43
N ALA A 466 15.56 -24.85 19.72
CA ALA A 466 14.64 -25.82 20.30
C ALA A 466 14.72 -27.14 19.53
N ALA A 467 14.53 -28.26 20.26
CA ALA A 467 14.29 -29.54 19.62
C ALA A 467 12.95 -29.50 18.87
N VAL A 468 12.84 -30.20 17.74
CA VAL A 468 11.57 -30.35 17.03
C VAL A 468 10.90 -31.62 17.55
N PRO A 469 9.82 -31.53 18.34
CA PRO A 469 9.09 -32.72 18.80
C PRO A 469 8.46 -33.47 17.62
N ALA A 470 7.99 -34.70 17.85
CA ALA A 470 7.16 -35.41 16.89
C ALA A 470 5.76 -34.76 16.85
N GLY A 471 5.12 -34.70 15.67
CA GLY A 471 3.78 -34.12 15.51
C GLY A 471 3.64 -33.06 14.41
N ARG A 472 2.60 -32.22 14.53
CA ARG A 472 2.15 -31.25 13.52
C ARG A 472 2.33 -29.81 14.00
N ARG A 473 2.75 -28.92 13.09
CA ARG A 473 2.77 -27.45 13.31
C ARG A 473 1.49 -26.82 12.78
N LEU A 474 0.75 -26.18 13.67
CA LEU A 474 -0.52 -25.55 13.37
C LEU A 474 -0.43 -24.06 13.65
N ARG A 475 -1.13 -23.26 12.86
CA ARG A 475 -1.28 -21.82 13.11
C ARG A 475 -2.72 -21.54 13.46
N VAL A 476 -2.87 -20.78 14.52
CA VAL A 476 -4.16 -20.48 15.12
C VAL A 476 -4.27 -18.98 15.24
N VAL A 477 -5.42 -18.46 14.85
CA VAL A 477 -5.71 -17.03 14.97
C VAL A 477 -6.73 -16.89 16.08
N VAL A 478 -6.40 -16.09 17.08
CA VAL A 478 -7.29 -15.77 18.19
C VAL A 478 -7.69 -14.31 18.05
N ILE A 479 -8.99 -14.04 18.09
CA ILE A 479 -9.57 -12.69 18.05
C ILE A 479 -10.27 -12.45 19.38
N ARG A 480 -10.24 -11.21 19.87
CA ARG A 480 -11.03 -10.80 21.03
C ARG A 480 -12.51 -11.21 20.87
N GLY A 481 -13.15 -11.58 21.97
CA GLY A 481 -14.57 -11.87 22.02
C GLY A 481 -15.43 -10.67 21.61
N ALA A 482 -16.66 -10.93 21.14
CA ALA A 482 -17.53 -9.90 20.57
C ALA A 482 -17.92 -8.80 21.59
N ASN A 483 -18.08 -9.17 22.86
CA ASN A 483 -18.46 -8.25 23.93
C ASN A 483 -17.40 -8.23 25.05
N ALA A 484 -17.39 -7.16 25.84
CA ALA A 484 -16.59 -7.11 27.06
C ALA A 484 -16.92 -8.31 27.98
N GLY A 485 -15.90 -9.06 28.38
CA GLY A 485 -16.04 -10.27 29.20
C GLY A 485 -16.30 -11.57 28.42
N SER A 486 -16.57 -11.51 27.11
CA SER A 486 -16.63 -12.74 26.29
C SER A 486 -15.24 -13.37 26.12
N PRO A 487 -15.13 -14.71 26.16
CA PRO A 487 -13.86 -15.37 25.91
C PRO A 487 -13.32 -15.04 24.50
N PRO A 488 -11.99 -14.96 24.32
CA PRO A 488 -11.39 -14.83 22.99
C PRO A 488 -11.87 -15.95 22.06
N GLN A 489 -12.23 -15.59 20.83
CA GLN A 489 -12.65 -16.55 19.82
C GLN A 489 -11.42 -17.11 19.10
N VAL A 490 -11.27 -18.44 19.15
CA VAL A 490 -10.28 -19.17 18.37
C VAL A 490 -10.87 -19.48 16.99
N LEU A 491 -10.17 -19.05 15.94
CA LEU A 491 -10.55 -19.32 14.55
C LEU A 491 -10.01 -20.69 14.09
N PRO A 492 -10.59 -21.28 13.02
CA PRO A 492 -10.17 -22.58 12.50
C PRO A 492 -8.65 -22.63 12.24
N PRO A 493 -7.97 -23.67 12.76
CA PRO A 493 -6.53 -23.84 12.61
C PRO A 493 -6.16 -24.12 11.15
N ILE A 494 -5.00 -23.62 10.74
CA ILE A 494 -4.41 -23.86 9.42
C ILE A 494 -3.06 -24.57 9.57
N GLU A 495 -2.70 -25.42 8.60
CA GLU A 495 -1.41 -26.12 8.68
C GLU A 495 -0.22 -25.23 8.31
N SER A 496 0.85 -25.30 9.12
CA SER A 496 2.11 -24.59 8.88
C SER A 496 3.01 -25.42 7.95
N HIS A 497 2.86 -25.24 6.64
CA HIS A 497 3.74 -25.89 5.65
C HIS A 497 4.92 -24.97 5.26
N PRO A 498 6.18 -25.32 5.57
CA PRO A 498 7.33 -24.55 5.09
C PRO A 498 7.43 -24.65 3.57
N GLY A 499 7.28 -23.52 2.86
CA GLY A 499 7.60 -23.40 1.43
C GLY A 499 6.47 -23.68 0.42
N LYS A 500 5.27 -24.12 0.85
CA LYS A 500 4.10 -24.27 -0.04
C LYS A 500 3.21 -23.03 0.00
N ARG A 501 2.71 -22.59 -1.16
CA ARG A 501 1.70 -21.52 -1.26
C ARG A 501 0.31 -22.11 -0.99
N GLY A 502 -0.23 -21.87 0.20
CA GLY A 502 -1.56 -22.28 0.61
C GLY A 502 -1.66 -22.41 2.13
N TYR A 503 -2.84 -22.15 2.68
CA TYR A 503 -3.13 -22.29 4.11
C TYR A 503 -4.30 -23.28 4.25
N PRO A 504 -4.07 -24.58 4.03
CA PRO A 504 -5.16 -25.56 4.11
C PRO A 504 -5.68 -25.64 5.56
N PRO A 505 -7.00 -25.79 5.75
CA PRO A 505 -7.59 -26.07 7.05
C PRO A 505 -6.97 -27.33 7.66
N ALA A 506 -6.65 -27.28 8.95
CA ALA A 506 -6.14 -28.44 9.66
C ALA A 506 -7.28 -29.43 9.94
N GLN A 507 -7.14 -30.66 9.47
CA GLN A 507 -8.04 -31.75 9.85
C GLN A 507 -7.67 -32.21 11.26
N LEU A 508 -8.56 -32.00 12.22
CA LEU A 508 -8.40 -32.34 13.64
C LEU A 508 -9.67 -33.02 14.14
N ASP A 509 -9.52 -33.94 15.08
CA ASP A 509 -10.67 -34.47 15.82
C ASP A 509 -11.18 -33.43 16.85
N HIS A 510 -12.33 -33.73 17.47
CA HIS A 510 -12.95 -32.79 18.41
C HIS A 510 -12.09 -32.52 19.65
N ALA A 511 -11.37 -33.53 20.15
CA ALA A 511 -10.54 -33.42 21.35
C ALA A 511 -9.30 -32.55 21.08
N GLN A 512 -8.62 -32.78 19.96
CA GLN A 512 -7.50 -31.99 19.48
C GLN A 512 -7.90 -30.53 19.25
N HIS A 513 -9.07 -30.29 18.64
CA HIS A 513 -9.58 -28.95 18.43
C HIS A 513 -9.86 -28.24 19.77
N SER A 514 -10.45 -28.94 20.74
CA SER A 514 -10.73 -28.39 22.07
C SER A 514 -9.45 -28.07 22.85
N ALA A 515 -8.48 -28.98 22.87
CA ALA A 515 -7.20 -28.77 23.55
C ALA A 515 -6.41 -27.60 22.95
N LEU A 516 -6.40 -27.48 21.62
CA LEU A 516 -5.74 -26.39 20.91
C LEU A 516 -6.44 -25.05 21.13
N ALA A 517 -7.77 -25.04 21.17
CA ALA A 517 -8.54 -23.84 21.47
C ALA A 517 -8.31 -23.36 22.91
N ASP A 518 -8.35 -24.25 23.91
CA ASP A 518 -8.07 -23.90 25.30
C ASP A 518 -6.67 -23.30 25.47
N ALA A 519 -5.65 -23.97 24.92
CA ALA A 519 -4.27 -23.49 24.99
C ALA A 519 -4.09 -22.11 24.34
N ALA A 520 -4.67 -21.91 23.15
CA ALA A 520 -4.59 -20.63 22.44
C ALA A 520 -5.35 -19.50 23.16
N GLN A 521 -6.52 -19.79 23.71
CA GLN A 521 -7.32 -18.81 24.45
C GLN A 521 -6.63 -18.40 25.76
N ARG A 522 -6.13 -19.35 26.54
CA ARG A 522 -5.37 -19.08 27.77
C ARG A 522 -4.10 -18.30 27.48
N ALA A 523 -3.38 -18.64 26.41
CA ALA A 523 -2.19 -17.89 25.98
C ALA A 523 -2.51 -16.44 25.62
N PHE A 524 -3.63 -16.21 24.93
CA PHE A 524 -4.08 -14.88 24.52
C PHE A 524 -4.34 -13.97 25.72
N VAL A 525 -4.97 -14.53 26.75
CA VAL A 525 -5.26 -13.84 28.01
C VAL A 525 -3.98 -13.62 28.82
N ALA A 526 -3.16 -14.66 29.01
CA ALA A 526 -1.91 -14.61 29.77
C ALA A 526 -0.94 -13.56 29.24
N LEU A 527 -0.83 -13.43 27.91
CA LEU A 527 0.05 -12.46 27.26
C LEU A 527 -0.61 -11.10 27.00
N ARG A 528 -1.88 -10.91 27.40
CA ARG A 528 -2.64 -9.67 27.22
C ARG A 528 -2.58 -9.16 25.76
N CYS A 529 -2.77 -10.03 24.78
CA CYS A 529 -2.55 -9.75 23.35
C CYS A 529 -3.42 -8.63 22.73
N GLY A 530 -4.42 -8.12 23.46
CA GLY A 530 -5.25 -7.00 23.02
C GLY A 530 -6.42 -7.45 22.17
N ASP A 531 -6.25 -7.47 20.85
CA ASP A 531 -7.36 -7.59 19.87
C ASP A 531 -7.25 -8.84 19.00
N LEU A 532 -6.04 -9.17 18.55
CA LEU A 532 -5.78 -10.25 17.62
C LEU A 532 -4.38 -10.80 17.87
N ALA A 533 -4.26 -12.13 17.88
CA ALA A 533 -2.97 -12.79 17.89
C ALA A 533 -2.97 -13.98 16.95
N ARG A 534 -1.90 -14.09 16.16
CA ARG A 534 -1.58 -15.32 15.45
C ARG A 534 -0.55 -16.09 16.26
N MET A 535 -0.88 -17.32 16.60
CA MET A 535 -0.05 -18.22 17.36
C MET A 535 0.39 -19.38 16.47
N GLU A 536 1.63 -19.82 16.65
CA GLU A 536 2.09 -21.09 16.12
C GLU A 536 2.17 -22.10 17.27
N LEU A 537 1.46 -23.21 17.11
CA LEU A 537 1.35 -24.28 18.09
C LEU A 537 1.87 -25.58 17.49
N TRP A 538 2.36 -26.44 18.37
CA TRP A 538 2.75 -27.80 18.09
C TRP A 538 1.71 -28.75 18.69
N LEU A 539 1.26 -29.73 17.91
CA LEU A 539 0.38 -30.80 18.38
C LEU A 539 1.13 -32.13 18.26
N THR A 540 1.36 -32.81 19.38
CA THR A 540 2.03 -34.13 19.38
C THR A 540 1.05 -35.25 19.00
N PRO A 541 1.53 -36.45 18.60
CA PRO A 541 0.68 -37.61 18.34
C PRO A 541 -0.20 -38.01 19.53
N GLU A 542 0.25 -37.73 20.75
CA GLU A 542 -0.45 -38.02 22.01
C GLU A 542 -1.55 -36.99 22.33
N GLY A 543 -1.74 -35.97 21.49
CA GLY A 543 -2.76 -34.92 21.67
C GLY A 543 -2.30 -33.73 22.53
N GLU A 544 -1.03 -33.68 22.92
CA GLU A 544 -0.47 -32.59 23.72
C GLU A 544 -0.19 -31.35 22.86
N VAL A 545 -0.54 -30.17 23.38
CA VAL A 545 -0.40 -28.90 22.67
C VAL A 545 0.69 -28.04 23.31
N GLY A 546 1.68 -27.64 22.51
CA GLY A 546 2.77 -26.74 22.93
C GLY A 546 2.80 -25.45 22.13
N ILE A 547 2.98 -24.31 22.78
CA ILE A 547 3.08 -23.00 22.12
C ILE A 547 4.51 -22.78 21.62
N ILE A 548 4.67 -22.43 20.34
CA ILE A 548 5.96 -22.15 19.70
C ILE A 548 6.21 -20.65 19.65
N SER A 549 5.26 -19.87 19.14
CA SER A 549 5.42 -18.40 19.02
C SER A 549 4.08 -17.69 19.01
N VAL A 550 4.07 -16.44 19.49
CA VAL A 550 2.88 -15.59 19.51
C VAL A 550 3.19 -14.28 18.80
N ARG A 551 2.33 -13.90 17.86
CA ARG A 551 2.40 -12.62 17.13
C ARG A 551 1.11 -11.86 17.34
N ALA A 552 1.19 -10.81 18.16
CA ALA A 552 0.05 -9.94 18.49
C ALA A 552 -0.08 -8.72 17.54
N ILE A 553 0.80 -8.62 16.54
CA ILE A 553 0.68 -7.70 15.41
C ILE A 553 0.82 -8.49 14.12
N ASP A 554 -0.03 -8.20 13.13
CA ASP A 554 0.05 -8.84 11.83
C ASP A 554 -0.37 -7.91 10.70
N LEU A 555 0.04 -8.27 9.49
CA LEU A 555 -0.42 -7.64 8.27
C LEU A 555 -1.79 -8.23 7.89
N LEU A 556 -2.84 -7.42 8.00
CA LEU A 556 -4.22 -7.82 7.68
C LEU A 556 -4.47 -7.85 6.15
N SER A 557 -3.73 -8.67 5.42
CA SER A 557 -3.92 -8.88 3.98
C SER A 557 -5.10 -9.85 3.72
N PRO A 558 -5.96 -9.61 2.71
CA PRO A 558 -7.06 -10.53 2.36
C PRO A 558 -6.61 -11.94 1.97
N ARG A 559 -5.35 -12.11 1.56
CA ARG A 559 -4.74 -13.41 1.24
C ARG A 559 -3.81 -13.91 2.35
N GLY A 560 -3.72 -13.19 3.46
CA GLY A 560 -2.91 -13.57 4.62
C GLY A 560 -3.63 -14.60 5.49
N GLU A 561 -2.87 -15.18 6.42
CA GLU A 561 -3.30 -16.27 7.31
C GLU A 561 -4.50 -15.90 8.16
N VAL A 562 -4.50 -14.68 8.68
CA VAL A 562 -5.61 -14.13 9.46
C VAL A 562 -6.90 -14.12 8.66
N ALA A 563 -6.86 -13.58 7.44
CA ALA A 563 -8.04 -13.50 6.58
C ALA A 563 -8.49 -14.88 6.07
N VAL A 564 -7.56 -15.81 5.84
CA VAL A 564 -7.91 -17.17 5.44
C VAL A 564 -8.59 -17.91 6.58
N SER A 565 -8.00 -17.92 7.78
CA SER A 565 -8.60 -18.56 8.97
C SER A 565 -9.97 -17.93 9.30
N ALA A 566 -10.12 -16.61 9.18
CA ALA A 566 -11.41 -15.93 9.34
C ALA A 566 -12.45 -16.38 8.29
N ARG A 567 -12.05 -16.53 7.03
CA ARG A 567 -12.96 -16.99 5.96
C ARG A 567 -13.43 -18.43 6.18
N GLU A 568 -12.54 -19.31 6.64
CA GLU A 568 -12.93 -20.68 7.00
C GLU A 568 -13.93 -20.69 8.18
N ALA A 569 -13.90 -19.67 9.04
CA ALA A 569 -14.90 -19.46 10.09
C ALA A 569 -16.21 -18.79 9.60
N GLY A 570 -16.36 -18.56 8.29
CA GLY A 570 -17.49 -17.82 7.72
C GLY A 570 -17.43 -16.30 7.93
N ILE A 571 -16.31 -15.76 8.42
CA ILE A 571 -16.12 -14.31 8.65
C ILE A 571 -15.52 -13.69 7.39
N SER A 572 -16.28 -12.82 6.72
CA SER A 572 -15.77 -12.08 5.56
C SER A 572 -14.65 -11.11 5.95
N TYR A 573 -13.75 -10.79 5.03
CA TYR A 573 -12.69 -9.81 5.28
C TYR A 573 -13.23 -8.45 5.77
N PRO A 574 -14.31 -7.90 5.16
CA PRO A 574 -15.05 -6.77 5.73
C PRO A 574 -15.41 -6.96 7.21
N ALA A 575 -16.13 -8.04 7.54
CA ALA A 575 -16.59 -8.31 8.90
C ALA A 575 -15.44 -8.48 9.91
N LEU A 576 -14.32 -9.08 9.48
CA LEU A 576 -13.10 -9.18 10.28
C LEU A 576 -12.55 -7.79 10.65
N ILE A 577 -12.44 -6.88 9.67
CA ILE A 577 -11.97 -5.52 9.93
C ILE A 577 -12.96 -4.78 10.84
N GLN A 578 -14.27 -4.98 10.67
CA GLN A 578 -15.29 -4.36 11.53
C GLN A 578 -15.14 -4.79 12.98
N ARG A 579 -15.00 -6.10 13.24
CA ARG A 579 -14.78 -6.63 14.59
C ARG A 579 -13.55 -6.04 15.27
N LEU A 580 -12.50 -5.76 14.50
CA LEU A 580 -11.28 -5.13 15.00
C LEU A 580 -11.48 -3.63 15.29
N LEU A 581 -12.43 -2.95 14.64
CA LEU A 581 -12.79 -1.57 14.97
C LEU A 581 -13.69 -1.51 16.20
N ASP A 582 -14.70 -2.39 16.26
CA ASP A 582 -15.66 -2.45 17.37
C ASP A 582 -14.96 -2.66 18.72
N SER A 583 -13.86 -3.43 18.75
CA SER A 583 -13.08 -3.66 19.98
C SER A 583 -12.47 -2.41 20.60
N HIS A 584 -12.30 -1.33 19.83
CA HIS A 584 -11.78 -0.04 20.27
C HIS A 584 -12.85 1.04 20.44
N MET A 585 -14.06 0.81 19.90
CA MET A 585 -15.20 1.71 20.07
C MET A 585 -15.91 1.51 21.41
N THR A 586 -15.69 0.38 22.10
CA THR A 586 -16.16 0.16 23.48
C THR A 586 -15.28 0.89 24.51
N PRO A 587 -15.84 1.70 25.45
CA PRO A 587 -15.10 2.51 26.43
C PRO A 587 -14.15 1.76 27.38
N ALA A 588 -14.30 0.43 27.50
CA ALA A 588 -13.64 -0.40 28.52
C ALA A 588 -12.10 -0.46 28.44
N ARG A 589 -11.46 0.08 27.39
CA ARG A 589 -9.99 0.16 27.28
C ARG A 589 -9.39 1.44 27.88
N HIS A 590 -10.18 2.51 28.01
CA HIS A 590 -9.71 3.85 28.43
C HIS A 590 -9.90 4.11 29.93
N ALA A 591 -10.62 3.25 30.64
CA ALA A 591 -10.56 3.24 32.09
C ALA A 591 -9.19 2.68 32.49
N PRO A 592 -8.38 3.40 33.30
CA PRO A 592 -7.23 2.77 33.93
C PRO A 592 -7.79 1.56 34.67
N ALA A 593 -7.32 0.36 34.33
CA ALA A 593 -7.66 -0.85 35.06
C ALA A 593 -6.99 -0.81 36.44
N ILE A 594 -7.40 0.13 37.28
CA ILE A 594 -7.30 0.05 38.74
C ILE A 594 -8.47 -0.83 39.17
N GLY A 595 -8.44 -2.07 38.70
CA GLY A 595 -9.36 -3.12 39.05
C GLY A 595 -8.48 -4.33 39.27
N HIS A 596 -7.87 -4.39 40.46
CA HIS A 596 -7.21 -5.60 40.92
C HIS A 596 -8.22 -6.75 40.78
N ALA A 597 -8.07 -7.59 39.76
CA ALA A 597 -8.31 -9.00 40.00
C ALA A 597 -7.32 -9.35 41.12
N PRO A 598 -7.77 -9.87 42.27
CA PRO A 598 -6.85 -10.24 43.33
C PRO A 598 -5.86 -11.22 42.68
N LEU A 599 -4.60 -10.80 42.58
CA LEU A 599 -3.50 -11.72 42.49
C LEU A 599 -3.71 -12.63 43.69
N THR A 600 -4.14 -13.87 43.46
CA THR A 600 -3.99 -14.93 44.45
C THR A 600 -2.51 -14.92 44.80
N VAL A 601 -2.21 -14.29 45.93
CA VAL A 601 -0.89 -14.30 46.55
C VAL A 601 -0.56 -15.77 46.68
N PHE A 602 0.48 -16.20 45.97
CA PHE A 602 1.07 -17.50 46.19
C PHE A 602 1.51 -17.52 47.66
N GLU A 603 0.75 -18.20 48.52
CA GLU A 603 1.29 -18.64 49.79
C GLU A 603 2.42 -19.62 49.46
N PRO A 604 3.69 -19.32 49.82
CA PRO A 604 4.72 -20.33 49.74
C PRO A 604 4.27 -21.48 50.63
N ALA A 605 4.22 -22.69 50.06
CA ALA A 605 4.03 -23.90 50.84
C ALA A 605 5.04 -23.85 52.01
N ARG A 606 4.52 -23.72 53.23
CA ARG A 606 5.31 -23.91 54.45
C ARG A 606 5.69 -25.39 54.48
N GLY A 607 6.78 -25.71 53.78
CA GLY A 607 7.55 -26.91 54.07
C GLY A 607 8.14 -26.74 55.46
N THR A 608 7.68 -27.58 56.38
CA THR A 608 8.34 -27.89 57.64
C THR A 608 9.81 -28.21 57.39
N LEU A 609 10.67 -27.45 58.09
CA LEU A 609 12.08 -27.65 58.45
C LEU A 609 12.89 -28.71 57.68
#